data_AF-A0A257A303-F1
#
_entry.id   AF-A0A257A303-F1
#
_cell.length_a   1.000
_cell.length_b   1.000
_cell.length_c   1.000
_cell.angle_alpha   90.00
_cell.angle_beta   90.00
_cell.angle_gamma   90.00
#
_symmetry.space_group_name_H-M   'P 1'
#
loop_
_entity.id
_entity.type
_entity.pdbx_description
1 polymer ?
#
loop_
_entity_poly.entity_id
_entity_poly.type
_entity_poly.pdbx_seq_one_letter_code
_entity_poly.pdbx_strand_id
1 'polypeptide(L)'
;MGRVRLSSNIPRDTWLVIALLALVMALAFFLRVYWAIGPSLKYGYAVSGGSDSYYHERIITYILDAKHHLLKDPMLNYPVGVNNPRPPMFHWAIVLSSYIFRPFLDATHAALLMLILFPAIWGTLTIIPLYLLGKEAFNRKVGLIAAFILAIMPA
;
A
#
# COMPACT_ATOMS: atom_id res chain seq x y z
N MET A 1 -46.48 -3.08 9.82
CA MET A 1 -45.07 -3.27 9.40
C MET A 1 -44.17 -3.16 10.62
N GLY A 2 -43.70 -4.28 11.17
CA GLY A 2 -42.83 -4.29 12.35
C GLY A 2 -41.38 -3.96 11.97
N ARG A 3 -40.76 -2.97 12.64
CA ARG A 3 -39.33 -2.69 12.51
C ARG A 3 -38.54 -3.85 13.11
N VAL A 4 -37.88 -4.63 12.27
CA VAL A 4 -36.83 -5.58 12.70
C VAL A 4 -35.67 -4.74 13.24
N ARG A 5 -35.54 -4.67 14.57
CA ARG A 5 -34.30 -4.17 15.20
C ARG A 5 -33.24 -5.25 15.03
N LEU A 6 -32.31 -5.04 14.11
CA LEU A 6 -31.06 -5.79 14.08
C LEU A 6 -30.26 -5.42 15.33
N SER A 7 -30.52 -6.12 16.44
CA SER A 7 -29.62 -6.13 17.59
C SER A 7 -28.37 -6.89 17.15
N SER A 8 -27.34 -6.16 16.71
CA SER A 8 -26.04 -6.74 16.41
C SER A 8 -25.32 -7.05 17.73
N ASN A 9 -25.75 -8.10 18.42
CA ASN A 9 -25.00 -8.65 19.55
C ASN A 9 -23.79 -9.41 19.00
N ILE A 10 -22.78 -8.67 18.53
CA ILE A 10 -21.51 -9.25 18.11
C ILE A 10 -20.86 -9.88 19.35
N PRO A 11 -20.52 -11.18 19.31
CA PRO A 11 -19.90 -11.87 20.43
C PRO A 11 -18.58 -11.20 20.85
N ARG A 12 -18.29 -11.18 22.16
CA ARG A 12 -17.09 -10.53 22.74
C ARG A 12 -15.78 -11.06 22.13
N ASP A 13 -15.71 -12.34 21.82
CA ASP A 13 -14.60 -13.00 21.13
C ASP A 13 -14.35 -12.42 19.74
N THR A 14 -15.40 -11.99 19.02
CA THR A 14 -15.24 -11.37 17.70
C THR A 14 -14.62 -9.98 17.83
N TRP A 15 -15.04 -9.20 18.82
CA TRP A 15 -14.40 -7.92 19.14
C TRP A 15 -12.94 -8.07 19.53
N LEU A 16 -12.61 -9.10 20.33
CA LEU A 16 -11.22 -9.39 20.70
C LEU A 16 -10.37 -9.72 19.47
N VAL A 17 -10.91 -10.53 18.54
CA VAL A 17 -10.20 -10.87 17.30
C VAL A 17 -9.98 -9.63 16.42
N ILE A 18 -10.98 -8.76 16.28
CA ILE A 18 -10.86 -7.51 15.53
C ILE A 18 -9.79 -6.61 16.16
N ALA A 19 -9.81 -6.45 17.48
CA ALA A 19 -8.82 -5.65 18.21
C ALA A 19 -7.41 -6.20 18.05
N LEU A 20 -7.23 -7.53 18.17
CA LEU A 20 -5.94 -8.18 17.94
C LEU A 20 -5.46 -8.01 16.50
N LEU A 21 -6.34 -8.21 15.51
CA LEU A 21 -5.99 -8.04 14.10
C LEU A 21 -5.59 -6.58 13.80
N ALA A 22 -6.29 -5.61 14.38
CA ALA A 22 -5.94 -4.20 14.26
C ALA A 22 -4.56 -3.89 14.86
N LEU A 23 -4.23 -4.46 16.03
CA LEU A 23 -2.90 -4.34 16.63
C LEU A 23 -1.81 -4.97 15.75
N VAL A 24 -2.08 -6.14 15.18
CA VAL A 24 -1.16 -6.81 14.25
C VAL A 24 -0.93 -5.95 13.01
N MET A 25 -1.99 -5.38 12.43
CA MET A 25 -1.88 -4.48 11.28
C MET A 25 -1.10 -3.19 11.64
N ALA A 26 -1.36 -2.60 12.81
CA ALA A 26 -0.65 -1.41 13.26
C ALA A 26 0.85 -1.68 13.46
N LEU A 27 1.20 -2.82 14.08
CA LEU A 27 2.58 -3.27 14.22
C LEU A 27 3.24 -3.44 12.85
N ALA A 28 2.57 -4.12 11.92
CA ALA A 28 3.11 -4.40 10.60
C ALA A 28 3.33 -3.12 9.78
N PHE A 29 2.38 -2.17 9.84
CA PHE A 29 2.52 -0.87 9.21
C PHE A 29 3.68 -0.09 9.83
N PHE A 30 3.78 -0.07 11.16
CA PHE A 30 4.87 0.59 11.87
C PHE A 30 6.24 0.04 11.43
N LEU A 31 6.43 -1.27 11.43
CA LEU A 31 7.70 -1.89 11.04
C LEU A 31 8.11 -1.56 9.60
N ARG A 32 7.13 -1.49 8.68
CA ARG A 32 7.38 -1.17 7.26
C ARG A 32 7.68 0.31 7.02
N VAL A 33 7.12 1.21 7.82
CA VAL A 33 7.25 2.67 7.62
C VAL A 33 8.41 3.26 8.41
N TYR A 34 8.60 2.81 9.67
CA TYR A 34 9.47 3.47 10.65
C TYR A 34 10.90 3.70 10.14
N TRP A 35 11.49 2.68 9.51
CA TRP A 35 12.86 2.76 9.01
C TRP A 35 12.99 3.46 7.65
N ALA A 36 11.93 3.46 6.84
CA ALA A 36 11.97 3.97 5.48
C ALA A 36 11.67 5.48 5.41
N ILE A 37 10.70 5.96 6.18
CA ILE A 37 10.14 7.31 5.98
C ILE A 37 11.12 8.44 6.31
N GLY A 38 11.91 8.29 7.39
CA GLY A 38 12.88 9.30 7.82
C GLY A 38 13.94 9.60 6.76
N PRO A 39 14.69 8.59 6.29
CA PRO A 39 15.64 8.76 5.19
C PRO A 39 14.97 9.26 3.92
N SER A 40 13.82 8.70 3.54
CA SER A 40 13.12 9.08 2.30
C SER A 40 12.79 10.57 2.27
N LEU A 41 12.19 11.10 3.35
CA LEU A 41 11.83 12.53 3.43
C LEU A 41 13.06 13.45 3.50
N LYS A 42 14.12 13.03 4.22
CA LYS A 42 15.37 13.81 4.33
C LYS A 42 16.05 14.01 2.97
N TYR A 43 15.98 13.02 2.09
CA TYR A 43 16.62 13.04 0.78
C TYR A 43 15.63 13.27 -0.36
N GLY A 44 14.62 14.13 -0.14
CA GLY A 44 13.73 14.60 -1.22
C GLY A 44 12.79 13.53 -1.78
N TYR A 45 12.17 12.74 -0.90
CA TYR A 45 11.34 11.58 -1.24
C TYR A 45 12.11 10.45 -1.92
N ALA A 46 13.37 10.24 -1.52
CA ALA A 46 14.19 9.15 -2.03
C ALA A 46 13.47 7.80 -1.88
N VAL A 47 13.26 7.11 -2.99
CA VAL A 47 12.56 5.83 -3.03
C VAL A 47 13.50 4.67 -2.71
N SER A 48 13.00 3.68 -1.97
CA SER A 48 13.68 2.41 -1.75
C SER A 48 13.25 1.36 -2.78
N GLY A 49 14.09 0.37 -3.09
CA GLY A 49 13.80 -0.66 -4.10
C GLY A 49 14.71 -0.65 -5.35
N GLY A 50 15.82 0.09 -5.30
CA GLY A 50 16.82 0.12 -6.37
C GLY A 50 16.39 0.95 -7.58
N SER A 51 16.89 0.61 -8.76
CA SER A 51 16.66 1.38 -9.99
C SER A 51 15.20 1.37 -10.45
N ASP A 52 14.43 0.32 -10.12
CA ASP A 52 13.04 0.20 -10.59
C ASP A 52 12.11 1.22 -9.95
N SER A 53 12.32 1.54 -8.67
CA SER A 53 11.49 2.52 -7.96
C SER A 53 11.63 3.93 -8.54
N TYR A 54 12.83 4.31 -8.99
CA TYR A 54 13.04 5.56 -9.72
C TYR A 54 12.33 5.57 -11.08
N TYR A 55 12.18 4.40 -11.70
CA TYR A 55 11.40 4.29 -12.93
C TYR A 55 9.88 4.44 -12.66
N HIS A 56 9.38 3.90 -11.55
CA HIS A 56 8.01 4.17 -11.10
C HIS A 56 7.76 5.65 -10.82
N GLU A 57 8.68 6.32 -10.13
CA GLU A 57 8.66 7.76 -9.90
C GLU A 57 8.54 8.53 -11.22
N ARG A 58 9.42 8.23 -12.20
CA ARG A 58 9.36 8.83 -13.53
C ARG A 58 7.99 8.69 -14.19
N ILE A 59 7.40 7.50 -14.17
CA ILE A 59 6.07 7.25 -14.77
C ILE A 59 5.00 8.07 -14.05
N ILE A 60 5.05 8.15 -12.72
CA ILE A 60 4.08 8.92 -11.92
C ILE A 60 4.19 10.41 -12.23
N THR A 61 5.41 10.96 -12.24
CA THR A 61 5.65 12.37 -12.61
C THR A 61 5.17 12.65 -14.03
N TYR A 62 5.44 11.74 -14.97
CA TYR A 62 4.92 11.86 -16.33
C TYR A 62 3.38 11.87 -16.38
N ILE A 63 2.69 10.99 -15.63
CA ILE A 63 1.22 10.97 -15.58
C ILE A 63 0.68 12.28 -14.99
N LEU A 64 1.33 12.81 -13.95
CA LEU A 64 0.95 14.09 -13.35
C LEU A 64 1.07 15.25 -14.34
N ASP A 65 2.08 15.25 -15.21
CA ASP A 65 2.27 16.32 -16.19
C ASP A 65 1.40 16.11 -17.45
N ALA A 66 1.51 14.94 -18.06
CA ALA A 66 0.93 14.63 -19.36
C ALA A 66 -0.51 14.11 -19.29
N LYS A 67 -1.03 13.80 -18.10
CA LYS A 67 -2.41 13.32 -17.84
C LYS A 67 -2.79 12.02 -18.56
N HIS A 68 -1.80 11.24 -18.99
CA HIS A 68 -2.00 9.90 -19.56
C HIS A 68 -0.82 8.99 -19.20
N HIS A 69 -1.01 7.68 -19.36
CA HIS A 69 0.02 6.70 -19.03
C HIS A 69 1.21 6.78 -19.98
N LEU A 70 2.44 6.66 -19.44
CA LEU A 70 3.64 6.58 -20.25
C LEU A 70 3.67 5.22 -20.97
N LEU A 71 3.39 5.20 -22.28
CA LEU A 71 3.37 3.96 -23.07
C LEU A 71 4.72 3.62 -23.70
N LYS A 72 5.43 4.63 -24.21
CA LYS A 72 6.74 4.49 -24.84
C LYS A 72 7.69 5.52 -24.26
N ASP A 73 8.87 5.07 -23.87
CA ASP A 73 9.84 5.89 -23.17
C ASP A 73 11.16 6.00 -23.97
N PRO A 74 11.48 7.18 -24.52
CA PRO A 74 12.74 7.40 -25.23
C PRO A 74 13.96 7.46 -24.29
N MET A 75 13.75 7.62 -22.98
CA MET A 75 14.85 7.65 -22.00
C MET A 75 15.35 6.25 -21.64
N LEU A 76 14.64 5.21 -22.04
CA LEU A 76 15.11 3.84 -21.94
C LEU A 76 15.77 3.41 -23.26
N ASN A 77 16.88 2.67 -23.21
CA ASN A 77 17.55 2.10 -24.38
C ASN A 77 17.83 3.12 -25.51
N TYR A 78 18.55 4.18 -25.18
CA TYR A 78 18.96 5.19 -26.16
C TYR A 78 19.79 4.55 -27.29
N PRO A 79 19.62 4.96 -28.56
CA PRO A 79 18.72 6.01 -29.07
C PRO A 79 17.31 5.52 -29.45
N VAL A 80 17.00 4.23 -29.29
CA VAL A 80 15.81 3.60 -29.87
C VAL A 80 14.54 3.85 -29.04
N GLY A 81 14.67 3.96 -27.71
CA GLY A 81 13.52 3.91 -26.82
C GLY A 81 13.02 2.47 -26.61
N VAL A 82 12.17 2.27 -25.61
CA VAL A 82 11.37 1.03 -25.48
C VAL A 82 9.97 1.33 -24.98
N ASN A 83 9.06 0.38 -25.19
CA ASN A 83 7.75 0.43 -24.54
C ASN A 83 7.92 0.29 -23.02
N ASN A 84 7.13 1.05 -22.27
CA ASN A 84 7.10 0.96 -20.83
C ASN A 84 6.63 -0.45 -20.41
N PRO A 85 7.47 -1.24 -19.72
CA PRO A 85 7.10 -2.59 -19.31
C PRO A 85 6.19 -2.62 -18.06
N ARG A 86 5.95 -1.46 -17.42
CA ARG A 86 5.25 -1.36 -16.14
C ARG A 86 3.74 -1.10 -16.36
N PRO A 87 2.86 -2.04 -15.95
CA PRO A 87 1.42 -1.89 -16.10
C PRO A 87 0.86 -0.68 -15.33
N PRO A 88 -0.26 -0.10 -15.78
CA PRO A 88 -0.77 1.19 -15.29
C PRO A 88 -1.35 1.17 -13.87
N MET A 89 -1.87 0.03 -13.40
CA MET A 89 -2.71 -0.02 -12.20
C MET A 89 -2.01 0.58 -10.97
N PHE A 90 -0.73 0.27 -10.76
CA PHE A 90 0.03 0.75 -9.62
C PHE A 90 0.23 2.28 -9.65
N HIS A 91 0.63 2.83 -10.80
CA HIS A 91 0.89 4.27 -10.93
C HIS A 91 -0.39 5.09 -10.81
N TRP A 92 -1.48 4.64 -11.43
CA TRP A 92 -2.76 5.34 -11.32
C TRP A 92 -3.34 5.28 -9.92
N ALA A 93 -3.16 4.19 -9.18
CA ALA A 93 -3.56 4.13 -7.79
C ALA A 93 -2.82 5.18 -6.93
N ILE A 94 -1.53 5.40 -7.20
CA ILE A 94 -0.72 6.45 -6.54
C ILE A 94 -1.15 7.85 -6.96
N VAL A 95 -1.41 8.08 -8.25
CA VAL A 95 -1.88 9.38 -8.74
C VAL A 95 -3.26 9.71 -8.19
N LEU A 96 -4.18 8.73 -8.11
CA LEU A 96 -5.50 8.90 -7.51
C LEU A 96 -5.39 9.23 -6.02
N SER A 97 -4.53 8.53 -5.27
CA SER A 97 -4.33 8.84 -3.85
C SER A 97 -3.71 10.22 -3.66
N SER A 98 -2.78 10.66 -4.52
CA SER A 98 -2.22 12.01 -4.42
C SER A 98 -3.26 13.11 -4.58
N TYR A 99 -4.27 12.91 -5.44
CA TYR A 99 -5.39 13.84 -5.56
C TYR A 99 -6.29 13.90 -4.32
N ILE A 100 -6.46 12.78 -3.60
CA ILE A 100 -7.17 12.76 -2.32
C ILE A 100 -6.43 13.60 -1.26
N PHE A 101 -5.10 13.55 -1.26
CA PHE A 101 -4.26 14.29 -0.29
C PHE A 101 -3.91 15.72 -0.72
N ARG A 102 -4.37 16.15 -1.90
CA ARG A 102 -4.13 17.49 -2.44
C ARG A 102 -4.46 18.67 -1.50
N PRO A 103 -5.49 18.60 -0.63
CA PRO A 103 -5.76 19.69 0.32
C PRO A 103 -4.63 19.93 1.34
N PHE A 104 -3.74 18.95 1.54
CA PHE A 104 -2.67 19.00 2.53
C PHE A 104 -1.28 19.18 1.91
N LEU A 105 -1.07 18.65 0.70
CA LEU A 105 0.21 18.61 0.00
C LEU A 105 0.00 18.85 -1.49
N ASP A 106 0.99 19.42 -2.19
CA ASP A 106 0.97 19.47 -3.65
C ASP A 106 0.85 18.05 -4.25
N ALA A 107 0.19 17.92 -5.39
CA ALA A 107 -0.09 16.62 -6.02
C ALA A 107 1.18 15.81 -6.31
N THR A 108 2.29 16.48 -6.63
CA THR A 108 3.58 15.84 -6.88
C THR A 108 4.15 15.28 -5.58
N HIS A 109 4.23 16.11 -4.54
CA HIS A 109 4.75 15.71 -3.23
C HIS A 109 3.89 14.62 -2.59
N ALA A 110 2.57 14.73 -2.73
CA ALA A 110 1.63 13.71 -2.30
C ALA A 110 1.85 12.39 -3.06
N ALA A 111 2.08 12.42 -4.38
CA ALA A 111 2.34 11.22 -5.16
C ALA A 111 3.67 10.55 -4.78
N LEU A 112 4.73 11.32 -4.54
CA LEU A 112 6.03 10.80 -4.09
C LEU A 112 5.94 10.20 -2.68
N LEU A 113 5.23 10.87 -1.76
CA LEU A 113 4.93 10.31 -0.44
C LEU A 113 4.14 9.00 -0.53
N MET A 114 3.13 8.97 -1.41
CA MET A 114 2.33 7.77 -1.64
C MET A 114 3.16 6.65 -2.29
N LEU A 115 4.09 6.95 -3.19
CA LEU A 115 5.01 5.96 -3.73
C LEU A 115 5.85 5.29 -2.63
N ILE A 116 6.29 6.04 -1.62
CA ILE A 116 7.00 5.51 -0.44
C ILE A 116 6.09 4.67 0.45
N LEU A 117 4.84 5.13 0.68
CA LEU A 117 3.91 4.49 1.63
C LEU A 117 3.15 3.30 1.05
N PHE A 118 2.92 3.25 -0.25
CA PHE A 118 2.10 2.22 -0.90
C PHE A 118 2.57 0.79 -0.61
N PRO A 119 3.88 0.46 -0.66
CA PRO A 119 4.36 -0.86 -0.26
C PRO A 119 3.96 -1.22 1.18
N ALA A 120 4.05 -0.27 2.11
CA ALA A 120 3.66 -0.48 3.50
C ALA A 120 2.13 -0.63 3.67
N ILE A 121 1.34 0.17 2.95
CA ILE A 121 -0.13 0.11 2.96
C ILE A 121 -0.58 -1.27 2.44
N TRP A 122 -0.19 -1.63 1.22
CA TRP A 122 -0.61 -2.87 0.59
C TRP A 122 -0.06 -4.10 1.33
N GLY A 123 1.19 -4.08 1.78
CA GLY A 123 1.77 -5.16 2.60
C GLY A 123 1.12 -5.29 3.99
N THR A 124 0.47 -4.26 4.49
CA THR A 124 -0.34 -4.36 5.73
C THR A 124 -1.73 -4.90 5.42
N LEU A 125 -2.34 -4.50 4.30
CA LEU A 125 -3.65 -5.00 3.89
C LEU A 125 -3.64 -6.50 3.58
N THR A 126 -2.51 -7.09 3.17
CA THR A 126 -2.38 -8.55 2.97
C THR A 126 -2.56 -9.38 4.24
N ILE A 127 -2.49 -8.76 5.42
CA ILE A 127 -2.77 -9.43 6.71
C ILE A 127 -4.22 -9.89 6.79
N ILE A 128 -5.16 -9.11 6.23
CA ILE A 128 -6.60 -9.44 6.23
C ILE A 128 -6.89 -10.73 5.45
N PRO A 129 -6.53 -10.85 4.16
CA PRO A 129 -6.79 -12.09 3.42
C PRO A 129 -6.03 -13.26 4.02
N LEU A 130 -4.82 -13.09 4.57
CA LEU A 130 -4.12 -14.19 5.24
C LEU A 130 -4.85 -14.67 6.50
N TYR A 131 -5.34 -13.75 7.34
CA TYR A 131 -6.16 -14.10 8.50
C TYR A 131 -7.40 -14.88 8.06
N LEU A 132 -8.11 -14.40 7.03
CA LEU A 132 -9.30 -15.04 6.51
C LEU A 132 -8.99 -16.45 5.97
N LEU A 133 -7.92 -16.61 5.19
CA LEU A 133 -7.48 -17.90 4.69
C LEU A 133 -7.19 -18.89 5.83
N GLY A 134 -6.40 -18.49 6.83
CA GLY A 134 -6.08 -19.37 7.96
C GLY A 134 -7.30 -19.68 8.85
N LYS A 135 -8.22 -18.73 8.97
CA LYS A 135 -9.49 -18.92 9.69
C LYS A 135 -10.38 -19.96 8.99
N GLU A 136 -10.57 -19.83 7.68
CA GLU A 136 -11.45 -20.71 6.90
C GLU A 136 -10.85 -22.09 6.67
N ALA A 137 -9.52 -22.18 6.48
CA ALA A 137 -8.84 -23.46 6.31
C ALA A 137 -8.78 -24.28 7.62
N PHE A 138 -8.70 -23.61 8.77
CA PHE A 138 -8.54 -24.28 10.07
C PHE A 138 -9.46 -23.65 11.12
N ASN A 139 -9.01 -22.57 11.76
CA ASN A 139 -9.76 -21.88 12.80
C ASN A 139 -9.20 -20.47 13.04
N ARG A 140 -9.94 -19.67 13.82
CA ARG A 140 -9.57 -18.27 14.13
C ARG A 140 -8.18 -18.11 14.76
N LYS A 141 -7.73 -19.07 15.58
CA LYS A 141 -6.41 -19.01 16.23
C LYS A 141 -5.30 -19.16 15.18
N VAL A 142 -5.43 -20.12 14.26
CA VAL A 142 -4.48 -20.31 13.16
C VAL A 142 -4.43 -19.07 12.26
N GLY A 143 -5.58 -18.49 11.91
CA GLY A 143 -5.63 -17.23 11.16
C GLY A 143 -4.90 -16.08 11.86
N LEU A 144 -5.09 -15.91 13.17
CA LEU A 144 -4.41 -14.86 13.95
C LEU A 144 -2.90 -15.09 14.03
N ILE A 145 -2.45 -16.33 14.23
CA ILE A 145 -1.02 -16.66 14.27
C ILE A 145 -0.38 -16.42 12.90
N ALA A 146 -1.03 -16.84 11.81
CA ALA A 146 -0.54 -16.61 10.45
C ALA A 146 -0.42 -15.10 10.15
N ALA A 147 -1.45 -14.33 10.50
CA ALA A 147 -1.45 -12.87 10.38
C ALA A 147 -0.31 -12.21 11.17
N PHE A 148 -0.07 -12.66 12.41
CA PHE A 148 1.03 -12.15 13.24
C PHE A 148 2.40 -12.49 12.66
N ILE A 149 2.61 -13.71 12.18
CA ILE A 149 3.87 -14.13 11.54
C ILE A 149 4.14 -13.26 10.31
N LEU A 150 3.16 -13.07 9.42
CA LEU A 150 3.32 -12.21 8.24
C LEU A 150 3.63 -10.75 8.61
N ALA A 151 3.09 -10.26 9.73
CA ALA A 151 3.32 -8.89 10.18
C ALA A 151 4.78 -8.62 10.55
N ILE A 152 5.48 -9.61 11.13
CA ILE A 152 6.86 -9.48 11.59
C ILE A 152 7.89 -10.14 10.66
N MET A 153 7.43 -10.85 9.63
CA MET A 153 8.30 -11.54 8.69
C MET A 153 9.16 -10.50 7.95
N PRO A 154 10.50 -10.62 8.00
CA PRO A 154 11.35 -9.80 7.15
C PRO A 154 11.11 -10.15 5.69
N ALA A 155 11.18 -9.15 4.82
CA ALA A 155 11.15 -9.33 3.37
C ALA A 155 12.50 -9.83 2.85
#